data_AF-A0A1M4ZD96-F1
#
_entry.id   AF-A0A1M4ZD96-F1
#
_cell.length_a   1.000
_cell.length_b   1.000
_cell.length_c   1.000
_cell.angle_alpha   90.00
_cell.angle_beta   90.00
_cell.angle_gamma   90.00
#
_symmetry.space_group_name_H-M   'P 1'
#
loop_
_entity.id
_entity.type
_entity.pdbx_description
1 polymer ?
#
loop_
_entity_poly.entity_id
_entity_poly.type
_entity_poly.pdbx_seq_one_letter_code
_entity_poly.pdbx_strand_id
1 'polypeptide(L)' 'MREYMMNQKVFAEFIEIDIKSLSNWERNISRPNLEIALKIAKKLNKKVEDIWYLED' A
#
# COMPACT_ATOMS: atom_id res chain seq x y z
N MET A 1 -9.80 -4.84 -4.03
CA MET A 1 -9.50 -5.75 -2.89
C MET A 1 -10.79 -6.30 -2.26
N ARG A 2 -11.59 -7.11 -2.99
CA ARG A 2 -12.65 -7.96 -2.41
C ARG A 2 -12.47 -9.45 -2.70
N GLU A 3 -11.43 -9.81 -3.44
CA GLU A 3 -11.16 -11.19 -3.87
C GLU A 3 -10.01 -11.87 -3.12
N TYR A 4 -9.25 -11.11 -2.33
CA TYR A 4 -8.23 -11.66 -1.45
C TYR A 4 -8.64 -11.34 -0.02
N MET A 5 -9.28 -12.29 0.67
CA MET A 5 -9.51 -12.25 2.12
C MET A 5 -8.19 -12.39 2.91
N MET A 6 -7.09 -11.76 2.47
CA MET A 6 -6.06 -11.34 3.42
C MET A 6 -6.64 -10.12 4.11
N ASN A 7 -7.04 -10.29 5.38
CA ASN A 7 -7.47 -9.20 6.23
C ASN A 7 -6.46 -8.04 6.06
N GLN A 8 -6.90 -6.80 5.81
CA GLN A 8 -5.99 -5.65 5.64
C GLN A 8 -4.90 -5.61 6.71
N LYS A 9 -5.22 -6.10 7.91
CA LYS A 9 -4.29 -6.36 9.00
C LYS A 9 -3.09 -7.24 8.61
N VAL A 10 -3.31 -8.40 8.00
CA VAL A 10 -2.25 -9.32 7.57
C VAL A 10 -1.41 -8.70 6.46
N PHE A 11 -2.02 -7.97 5.53
CA PHE A 11 -1.26 -7.25 4.52
C PHE A 11 -0.42 -6.14 5.13
N ALA A 12 -1.00 -5.34 6.03
CA ALA A 12 -0.33 -4.30 6.77
C ALA A 12 0.87 -4.85 7.58
N GLU A 13 0.69 -5.98 8.27
CA GLU A 13 1.78 -6.72 8.93
C GLU A 13 2.84 -7.20 7.93
N PHE A 14 2.42 -7.75 6.79
CA PHE A 14 3.34 -8.19 5.74
C PHE A 14 4.16 -7.04 5.16
N ILE A 15 3.59 -5.86 4.93
CA ILE A 15 4.34 -4.69 4.46
C ILE A 15 4.94 -3.82 5.57
N GLU A 16 4.80 -4.24 6.83
CA GLU A 16 5.28 -3.53 8.03
C GLU A 16 4.76 -2.08 8.12
N ILE A 17 3.49 -1.88 7.78
CA ILE A 17 2.80 -0.60 7.83
C ILE A 17 1.64 -0.68 8.81
N ASP A 18 1.32 0.44 9.46
CA ASP A 18 0.14 0.53 10.30
C ASP A 18 -1.16 0.38 9.48
N ILE A 19 -2.10 -0.42 9.99
CA ILE A 19 -3.37 -0.72 9.31
C ILE A 19 -4.18 0.55 8.97
N LYS A 20 -4.08 1.60 9.80
CA LYS A 20 -4.76 2.88 9.55
C LYS A 20 -4.13 3.61 8.36
N SER A 21 -2.81 3.54 8.22
CA SER A 21 -2.11 4.13 7.06
C SER A 21 -2.53 3.43 5.78
N LEU A 22 -2.53 2.10 5.77
CA LEU A 22 -3.01 1.30 4.64
C LEU A 22 -4.47 1.63 4.30
N SER A 23 -5.35 1.66 5.31
CA SER A 23 -6.77 2.00 5.13
C SER A 23 -6.97 3.41 4.57
N ASN A 24 -6.19 4.38 5.03
CA ASN A 24 -6.22 5.75 4.50
C ASN A 24 -5.77 5.80 3.04
N TRP A 25 -4.76 5.02 2.64
CA TRP A 25 -4.28 4.97 1.26
C TRP A 25 -5.31 4.33 0.33
N GLU A 26 -5.93 3.22 0.74
CA GLU A 26 -7.02 2.60 -0.03
C GLU A 26 -8.23 3.52 -0.21
N ARG A 27 -8.48 4.40 0.77
CA ARG A 27 -9.54 5.42 0.72
C ARG A 27 -9.11 6.73 0.05
N ASN A 28 -7.89 6.82 -0.46
CA ASN A 28 -7.30 8.03 -1.03
C ASN A 28 -7.32 9.25 -0.08
N ILE A 29 -7.35 9.04 1.24
CA ILE A 29 -7.29 10.11 2.26
C ILE A 29 -5.88 10.68 2.36
N SER A 30 -4.87 9.82 2.21
CA SER A 30 -3.46 10.20 2.19
C SER A 30 -2.69 9.27 1.27
N ARG A 31 -1.41 9.57 1.06
CA ARG A 31 -0.48 8.76 0.26
C ARG A 31 0.79 8.49 1.07
N PRO A 32 1.49 7.36 0.82
CA PRO A 32 2.81 7.15 1.40
C PRO A 32 3.78 8.23 0.94
N ASN A 33 4.79 8.52 1.76
CA ASN A 33 5.94 9.29 1.29
C ASN A 33 6.80 8.43 0.33
N LEU A 34 7.74 9.07 -0.37
CA LEU A 34 8.58 8.39 -1.36
C LEU A 34 9.37 7.20 -0.77
N GLU A 35 9.91 7.35 0.44
CA GLU A 35 10.70 6.31 1.09
C GLU A 35 9.86 5.06 1.39
N ILE A 36 8.66 5.24 1.94
CA ILE A 36 7.72 4.17 2.25
C ILE A 36 7.23 3.52 0.95
N ALA A 37 6.88 4.31 -0.05
CA ALA A 37 6.43 3.81 -1.34
C ALA A 37 7.50 2.90 -2.00
N LEU A 38 8.77 3.32 -1.98
CA LEU A 38 9.89 2.54 -2.50
C LEU A 38 10.13 1.25 -1.69
N LYS A 39 10.05 1.32 -0.36
CA LYS A 39 10.17 0.14 0.52
C LYS A 39 9.09 -0.90 0.21
N ILE A 40 7.84 -0.47 0.09
CA ILE A 40 6.70 -1.34 -0.21
C ILE A 40 6.86 -1.93 -1.61
N ALA A 41 7.17 -1.11 -2.61
CA ALA A 41 7.39 -1.56 -3.99
C ALA A 41 8.47 -2.65 -4.07
N LYS A 42 9.61 -2.45 -3.39
CA LYS A 42 10.68 -3.45 -3.30
C LYS A 42 10.20 -4.76 -2.65
N LYS A 43 9.41 -4.67 -1.58
CA LYS A 43 8.89 -5.86 -0.86
C LYS A 43 7.86 -6.64 -1.68
N LEU A 44 7.07 -5.93 -2.49
CA LEU A 44 6.08 -6.53 -3.38
C LEU A 44 6.65 -6.97 -4.73
N ASN A 45 7.96 -6.74 -4.96
CA ASN A 45 8.62 -6.96 -6.26
C ASN A 45 7.85 -6.30 -7.42
N LYS A 46 7.41 -5.06 -7.20
CA LYS A 46 6.65 -4.23 -8.14
C LYS A 46 7.31 -2.86 -8.25
N LYS A 47 7.00 -2.10 -9.30
CA LYS A 47 7.38 -0.69 -9.34
C LYS A 47 6.39 0.14 -8.54
N VAL A 48 6.83 1.32 -8.08
CA VAL A 48 5.95 2.26 -7.36
C VAL A 48 4.77 2.68 -8.23
N GLU A 49 5.02 2.93 -9.53
CA GLU A 49 4.03 3.27 -10.55
C GLU A 49 2.98 2.18 -10.79
N ASP A 50 3.29 0.91 -10.48
CA ASP A 50 2.33 -0.20 -10.58
C ASP A 50 1.35 -0.24 -9.40
N ILE A 51 1.65 0.49 -8.31
CA ILE A 51 0.87 0.50 -7.06
C ILE A 51 0.15 1.84 -6.88
N TRP A 52 0.86 2.94 -7.12
CA TRP A 52 0.33 4.30 -7.07
C TRP A 52 0.58 4.99 -8.39
N TYR A 53 -0.52 5.41 -9.02
CA TYR A 53 -0.54 6.15 -10.25
C TYR A 53 -1.21 7.51 -10.02
N LEU A 54 -0.75 8.51 -10.76
CA LEU A 54 -1.45 9.78 -10.87
C LEU A 54 -2.42 9.61 -12.04
N GLU A 55 -3.73 9.60 -11.76
CA GLU A 55 -4.71 9.82 -12.83
C GLU A 55 -4.68 11.30 -13.21
N ASP A 56 -4.63 11.59 -14.52
CA ASP A 56 -4.80 12.92 -15.08
C ASP A 56 -6.25 13.43 -14.92
#